data_AF-A0A7C6SVB9-F1
#
_entry.id   AF-A0A7C6SVB9-F1
#
_cell.length_a   1.000
_cell.length_b   1.000
_cell.length_c   1.000
_cell.angle_alpha   90.00
_cell.angle_beta   90.00
_cell.angle_gamma   90.00
#
_symmetry.space_group_name_H-M   'P 1'
#
loop_
_entity.id
_entity.type
_entity.pdbx_description
1 polymer ?
#
loop_
_entity_poly.entity_id
_entity_poly.type
_entity_poly.pdbx_seq_one_letter_code
_entity_poly.pdbx_strand_id
1 'polypeptide(L)'
;MTQISKLGMQIVIIIISLNLIKIFSVPPGVISGNGNPALLIIIPLLFLLVWFGLTWFTWLRKLKLSVLIKLLIIIISIVIIVFTIMQTTQAFKNFEVEFIENHERRYGGPIDNDYLEAILDGKNIHTNYLYFNYTTFSIFVSVLNIVAIASSLLWPPK
;
A
#
# COMPACT_ATOMS: atom_id res chain seq x y z
N MET A 1 -17.68 -20.50 8.24
CA MET A 1 -16.60 -19.50 8.45
C MET A 1 -17.21 -18.19 8.94
N THR A 2 -16.91 -17.79 10.17
CA THR A 2 -17.38 -16.51 10.77
C THR A 2 -16.84 -15.30 9.99
N GLN A 3 -17.50 -14.14 10.08
CA GLN A 3 -17.02 -12.92 9.40
C GLN A 3 -15.58 -12.54 9.82
N ILE A 4 -15.24 -12.75 11.09
CA ILE A 4 -13.89 -12.52 11.63
C ILE A 4 -12.86 -13.46 11.00
N SER A 5 -13.19 -14.75 10.85
CA SER A 5 -12.25 -15.68 10.19
C SER A 5 -12.03 -15.33 8.71
N LYS A 6 -13.06 -14.82 8.00
CA LYS A 6 -12.90 -14.34 6.61
C LYS A 6 -11.94 -13.15 6.54
N LEU A 7 -12.12 -12.15 7.40
CA LEU A 7 -11.23 -10.99 7.47
C LEU A 7 -9.79 -11.40 7.82
N GLY A 8 -9.62 -12.30 8.80
CA GLY A 8 -8.31 -12.83 9.16
C GLY A 8 -7.60 -13.50 7.98
N MET A 9 -8.30 -14.34 7.23
CA MET A 9 -7.76 -14.99 6.04
C MET A 9 -7.39 -13.97 4.95
N GLN A 10 -8.23 -12.97 4.69
CA GLN A 10 -7.94 -11.91 3.72
C GLN A 10 -6.69 -11.12 4.11
N ILE A 11 -6.54 -10.75 5.38
CA ILE A 11 -5.36 -10.04 5.89
C ILE A 11 -4.09 -10.87 5.67
N VAL A 12 -4.13 -12.16 5.99
CA VAL A 12 -2.99 -13.07 5.78
C VAL A 12 -2.60 -13.14 4.30
N ILE A 13 -3.57 -13.30 3.40
CA ILE A 13 -3.30 -13.36 1.96
C ILE A 13 -2.73 -12.02 1.47
N ILE A 14 -3.28 -10.88 1.91
CA ILE A 14 -2.75 -9.55 1.57
C ILE A 14 -1.29 -9.42 2.03
N ILE A 15 -0.98 -9.78 3.27
CA ILE A 15 0.39 -9.72 3.80
C ILE A 15 1.33 -10.59 2.96
N ILE A 16 0.92 -11.82 2.61
CA ILE A 16 1.71 -12.70 1.73
C ILE A 16 1.93 -12.01 0.37
N SER A 17 0.89 -11.49 -0.26
CA SER A 17 0.98 -10.80 -1.55
C SER A 17 1.92 -9.59 -1.51
N LEU A 18 1.88 -8.78 -0.45
CA LEU A 18 2.78 -7.63 -0.28
C LEU A 18 4.25 -8.07 -0.16
N ASN A 19 4.53 -9.16 0.56
CA ASN A 19 5.88 -9.72 0.61
C ASN A 19 6.32 -10.25 -0.75
N LEU A 20 5.44 -10.97 -1.46
CA LEU A 20 5.77 -11.47 -2.80
C LEU A 20 6.05 -10.31 -3.76
N ILE A 21 5.25 -9.23 -3.74
CA ILE A 21 5.52 -8.03 -4.55
C ILE A 21 6.90 -7.47 -4.23
N LYS A 22 7.28 -7.38 -2.96
CA LYS A 22 8.62 -6.91 -2.57
C LYS A 22 9.73 -7.83 -3.10
N ILE A 23 9.56 -9.15 -3.01
CA ILE A 23 10.54 -10.15 -3.45
C ILE A 23 10.68 -10.18 -4.97
N PHE A 24 9.57 -10.10 -5.70
CA PHE A 24 9.53 -10.15 -7.15
C PHE A 24 9.73 -8.77 -7.81
N SER A 25 9.85 -7.71 -7.02
CA SER A 25 10.23 -6.40 -7.53
C SER A 25 11.72 -6.38 -7.83
N VAL A 26 12.03 -5.96 -9.04
CA VAL A 26 13.38 -5.97 -9.57
C VAL A 26 14.15 -4.76 -9.02
N PRO A 27 15.33 -4.96 -8.40
CA PRO A 27 16.14 -3.84 -7.95
C PRO A 27 16.55 -2.96 -9.14
N PRO A 28 16.69 -1.65 -8.91
CA PRO A 28 17.09 -0.72 -9.96
C PRO A 28 18.44 -1.10 -10.57
N GLY A 29 18.52 -1.10 -11.91
CA GLY A 29 19.75 -1.40 -12.65
C GLY A 29 20.12 -2.89 -12.80
N VAL A 30 19.21 -3.84 -12.51
CA VAL A 30 19.53 -5.28 -12.51
C VAL A 30 19.02 -6.07 -13.73
N ILE A 31 18.02 -5.63 -14.50
CA ILE A 31 17.43 -6.45 -15.58
C ILE A 31 17.19 -5.71 -16.90
N SER A 32 17.56 -6.41 -17.98
CA SER A 32 17.24 -6.19 -19.39
C SER A 32 15.79 -6.63 -19.68
N GLY A 33 14.92 -5.69 -20.05
CA GLY A 33 13.76 -5.89 -20.95
C GLY A 33 12.61 -6.85 -20.58
N ASN A 34 12.75 -7.78 -19.63
CA ASN A 34 11.69 -8.67 -19.21
C ASN A 34 10.89 -8.02 -18.08
N GLY A 35 9.64 -7.62 -18.38
CA GLY A 35 8.77 -6.84 -17.50
C GLY A 35 8.60 -7.36 -16.06
N ASN A 36 8.02 -6.53 -15.19
CA ASN A 36 7.98 -6.79 -13.75
C ASN A 36 7.07 -8.00 -13.38
N PRO A 37 7.63 -9.11 -12.87
CA PRO A 37 6.84 -10.27 -12.43
C PRO A 37 5.85 -9.94 -11.30
N ALA A 38 6.10 -8.89 -10.52
CA ALA A 38 5.19 -8.42 -9.48
C ALA A 38 3.82 -7.97 -10.04
N LEU A 39 3.73 -7.60 -11.32
CA LEU A 39 2.44 -7.24 -11.93
C LEU A 39 1.43 -8.40 -11.91
N LEU A 40 1.92 -9.66 -12.02
CA LEU A 40 1.08 -10.85 -11.92
C LEU A 40 0.45 -11.02 -10.54
N ILE A 41 1.06 -10.44 -9.50
CA ILE A 41 0.56 -10.47 -8.12
C ILE A 41 -0.29 -9.22 -7.83
N ILE A 42 0.07 -8.06 -8.39
CA ILE A 42 -0.64 -6.80 -8.18
C ILE A 42 -2.09 -6.89 -8.68
N ILE A 43 -2.32 -7.46 -9.86
CA ILE A 43 -3.68 -7.59 -10.42
C ILE A 43 -4.64 -8.35 -9.48
N PRO A 44 -4.35 -9.60 -9.07
CA PRO A 44 -5.21 -10.30 -8.12
C PRO A 44 -5.28 -9.63 -6.74
N LEU A 45 -4.19 -8.97 -6.30
CA LEU A 45 -4.20 -8.20 -5.06
C LEU A 45 -5.21 -7.04 -5.12
N LEU A 46 -5.35 -6.34 -6.24
CA LEU A 46 -6.34 -5.26 -6.37
C LEU A 46 -7.77 -5.78 -6.16
N PHE A 47 -8.14 -6.90 -6.78
CA PHE A 47 -9.44 -7.53 -6.54
C PHE A 47 -9.63 -7.94 -5.07
N LEU A 48 -8.59 -8.50 -4.47
CA LEU A 48 -8.61 -8.87 -3.06
C LEU A 48 -8.77 -7.65 -2.14
N LEU A 49 -8.12 -6.52 -2.45
CA LEU A 49 -8.23 -5.27 -1.69
C LEU A 49 -9.64 -4.68 -1.78
N VAL A 50 -10.27 -4.72 -2.95
CA VAL A 50 -11.68 -4.29 -3.10
C VAL A 50 -12.60 -5.18 -2.27
N TRP A 51 -12.44 -6.51 -2.36
CA TRP A 51 -13.26 -7.43 -1.59
C TRP A 51 -13.03 -7.28 -0.07
N PHE A 52 -11.77 -7.16 0.35
CA PHE A 52 -11.43 -6.86 1.73
C PHE A 52 -12.06 -5.55 2.18
N GLY A 53 -11.97 -4.48 1.39
CA GLY A 53 -12.53 -3.18 1.71
C GLY A 53 -14.05 -3.22 1.94
N LEU A 54 -14.79 -3.91 1.07
CA LEU A 54 -16.23 -4.11 1.24
C LEU A 54 -16.57 -4.92 2.50
N THR A 55 -15.80 -5.98 2.76
CA THR A 55 -16.01 -6.88 3.91
C THR A 55 -15.70 -6.15 5.22
N TRP A 56 -14.59 -5.41 5.26
CA TRP A 56 -14.11 -4.61 6.38
C TRP A 56 -15.08 -3.47 6.70
N PHE A 57 -15.47 -2.70 5.67
CA PHE A 57 -16.45 -1.62 5.81
C PHE A 57 -17.77 -2.11 6.42
N THR A 58 -18.31 -3.21 5.88
CA THR A 58 -19.58 -3.79 6.35
C THR A 58 -19.45 -4.32 7.78
N TRP A 59 -18.32 -4.95 8.11
CA TRP A 59 -18.05 -5.45 9.45
C TRP A 59 -17.99 -4.30 10.46
N LEU A 60 -17.13 -3.31 10.21
CA LEU A 60 -16.89 -2.21 11.14
C LEU A 60 -18.14 -1.35 11.36
N ARG A 61 -18.93 -1.09 10.30
CA ARG A 61 -20.19 -0.34 10.41
C ARG A 61 -21.22 -1.04 11.30
N LYS A 62 -21.27 -2.38 11.31
CA LYS A 62 -22.21 -3.18 12.11
C LYS A 62 -21.80 -3.32 13.58
N LEU A 63 -20.57 -2.97 13.93
CA LEU A 63 -20.14 -3.02 15.33
C LEU A 63 -20.88 -1.96 16.15
N LYS A 64 -21.49 -2.40 17.25
CA LYS A 64 -22.14 -1.52 18.23
C LYS A 64 -21.08 -0.90 19.14
N LEU A 65 -20.33 0.06 18.59
CA LEU A 65 -19.32 0.83 19.31
C LEU A 65 -19.92 2.11 19.89
N SER A 66 -19.44 2.54 21.06
CA SER A 66 -19.79 3.85 21.61
C SER A 66 -19.24 4.98 20.73
N VAL A 67 -19.86 6.16 20.78
CA VAL A 67 -19.45 7.33 19.97
C VAL A 67 -17.99 7.72 20.27
N LEU A 68 -17.57 7.63 21.53
CA LEU A 68 -16.18 7.93 21.93
C LEU A 68 -15.18 6.98 21.25
N ILE A 69 -15.48 5.67 21.23
CA ILE A 69 -14.61 4.69 20.56
C ILE A 69 -14.56 4.95 19.06
N LYS A 70 -15.70 5.30 18.44
CA LYS A 70 -15.77 5.65 17.02
C LYS A 70 -14.87 6.85 16.69
N LEU A 71 -14.94 7.93 17.48
CA LEU A 71 -14.10 9.10 17.31
C LEU A 71 -12.61 8.78 17.52
N LEU A 72 -12.29 7.95 18.52
CA LEU A 72 -10.92 7.51 18.76
C LEU A 72 -10.35 6.74 17.55
N ILE A 73 -11.12 5.84 16.94
CA ILE A 73 -10.72 5.12 15.72
C ILE A 73 -10.40 6.09 14.58
N ILE A 74 -11.22 7.15 14.40
CA ILE A 74 -10.96 8.18 13.39
C ILE A 74 -9.64 8.91 13.67
N ILE A 75 -9.43 9.37 14.91
CA ILE A 75 -8.21 10.10 15.30
C ILE A 75 -6.97 9.24 15.07
N ILE A 76 -7.00 7.98 15.52
CA ILE A 76 -5.89 7.03 15.32
C ILE A 76 -5.64 6.81 13.82
N SER A 77 -6.70 6.68 13.01
CA SER A 77 -6.57 6.50 11.57
C SER A 77 -5.93 7.72 10.90
N ILE A 78 -6.25 8.94 11.32
CA ILE A 78 -5.62 10.17 10.82
C ILE A 78 -4.13 10.20 11.19
N VAL A 79 -3.79 9.90 12.45
CA VAL A 79 -2.39 9.85 12.91
C VAL A 79 -1.59 8.82 12.11
N ILE A 80 -2.16 7.63 11.89
CA ILE A 80 -1.54 6.60 11.06
C ILE A 80 -1.31 7.15 9.65
N ILE A 81 -2.31 7.75 9.00
CA ILE A 81 -2.18 8.31 7.64
C ILE A 81 -1.01 9.31 7.58
N VAL A 82 -0.95 10.27 8.50
CA VAL A 82 0.10 11.29 8.52
C VAL A 82 1.49 10.66 8.65
N PHE A 83 1.67 9.80 9.65
CA PHE A 83 2.95 9.13 9.87
C PHE A 83 3.38 8.25 8.69
N THR A 84 2.41 7.58 8.08
CA THR A 84 2.61 6.64 6.97
C THR A 84 2.93 7.38 5.67
N ILE A 85 2.33 8.56 5.44
CA ILE A 85 2.71 9.46 4.34
C ILE A 85 4.16 9.91 4.50
N MET A 86 4.57 10.34 5.71
CA MET A 86 5.96 10.74 5.96
C MET A 86 6.96 9.62 5.65
N GLN A 87 6.65 8.38 6.08
CA GLN A 87 7.48 7.21 5.75
C GLN A 87 7.52 6.92 4.25
N THR A 88 6.38 7.05 3.57
CA THR A 88 6.31 6.82 2.11
C THR A 88 7.20 7.83 1.39
N THR A 89 7.09 9.11 1.72
CA THR A 89 7.93 10.17 1.14
C THR A 89 9.41 9.88 1.36
N GLN A 90 9.80 9.43 2.55
CA GLN A 90 11.19 9.06 2.82
C GLN A 90 11.64 7.83 2.00
N ALA A 91 10.77 6.83 1.84
CA ALA A 91 11.09 5.64 1.05
C ALA A 91 11.32 5.98 -0.43
N PHE A 92 10.54 6.90 -1.01
CA PHE A 92 10.77 7.39 -2.38
C PHE A 92 12.10 8.12 -2.51
N LYS A 93 12.45 8.99 -1.55
CA LYS A 93 13.76 9.68 -1.53
C LYS A 93 14.93 8.70 -1.42
N ASN A 94 14.81 7.69 -0.56
CA ASN A 94 15.85 6.68 -0.40
C ASN A 94 16.02 5.84 -1.69
N PHE A 95 14.92 5.51 -2.36
CA PHE A 95 14.95 4.81 -3.65
C PHE A 95 15.67 5.63 -4.71
N GLU A 96 15.41 6.93 -4.81
CA GLU A 96 16.08 7.83 -5.75
C GLU A 96 17.60 7.82 -5.54
N VAL A 97 18.05 8.01 -4.30
CA VAL A 97 19.47 7.97 -3.94
C VAL A 97 20.10 6.62 -4.27
N GLU A 98 19.46 5.53 -3.87
CA GLU A 98 19.94 4.16 -4.13
C GLU A 98 20.00 3.86 -5.64
N PHE A 99 19.03 4.37 -6.42
CA PHE A 99 19.00 4.23 -7.87
C PHE A 99 20.23 4.88 -8.50
N ILE A 100 20.49 6.14 -8.16
CA ILE A 100 21.61 6.93 -8.71
C ILE A 100 22.93 6.25 -8.36
N GLU A 101 23.15 5.92 -7.08
CA GLU A 101 24.39 5.27 -6.63
C GLU A 101 24.64 3.94 -7.34
N ASN A 102 23.61 3.11 -7.48
CA ASN A 102 23.74 1.80 -8.14
C ASN A 102 23.98 1.94 -9.64
N HIS A 103 23.38 2.93 -10.29
CA HIS A 103 23.63 3.23 -11.69
C HIS A 103 25.08 3.68 -11.91
N GLU A 104 25.56 4.66 -11.14
CA GLU A 104 26.92 5.17 -11.25
C GLU A 104 27.98 4.09 -10.98
N ARG A 105 27.77 3.26 -9.94
CA ARG A 105 28.67 2.13 -9.65
C ARG A 105 28.74 1.12 -10.78
N ARG A 106 27.63 0.88 -11.47
CA ARG A 106 27.53 -0.19 -12.49
C ARG A 106 27.97 0.27 -13.87
N TYR A 107 27.72 1.52 -14.23
CA TYR A 107 27.95 2.05 -15.58
C TYR A 107 29.05 3.10 -15.66
N GLY A 108 29.65 3.50 -14.53
CA GLY A 108 30.85 4.34 -14.49
C GLY A 108 30.63 5.80 -14.90
N GLY A 109 29.39 6.29 -14.80
CA GLY A 109 29.03 7.66 -15.16
C GLY A 109 27.66 8.08 -14.61
N PRO A 110 27.39 9.39 -14.57
CA PRO A 110 26.13 9.93 -14.07
C PRO A 110 24.97 9.41 -14.93
N ILE A 111 23.82 9.23 -14.27
CA ILE A 111 22.58 8.89 -14.96
C ILE A 111 22.10 10.06 -15.82
N ASP A 112 21.52 9.74 -16.98
CA ASP A 112 20.80 10.73 -17.78
C ASP A 112 19.59 11.25 -17.00
N ASN A 113 19.46 12.57 -16.86
CA ASN A 113 18.36 13.22 -16.14
C ASN A 113 17.00 12.85 -16.73
N ASP A 114 16.88 12.69 -18.05
CA ASP A 114 15.62 12.32 -18.70
C ASP A 114 15.23 10.88 -18.34
N TYR A 115 16.22 9.99 -18.20
CA TYR A 115 16.00 8.61 -17.77
C TYR A 115 15.68 8.52 -16.28
N LEU A 116 16.32 9.34 -15.45
CA LEU A 116 16.01 9.42 -14.02
C LEU A 116 14.59 9.95 -13.80
N GLU A 117 14.19 11.01 -14.50
CA GLU A 117 12.85 11.59 -14.41
C GLU A 117 11.78 10.57 -14.85
N ALA A 118 11.99 9.86 -15.96
CA ALA A 118 11.10 8.78 -16.40
C ALA A 118 10.96 7.64 -15.38
N ILE A 119 11.97 7.44 -14.53
CA ILE A 119 11.94 6.44 -13.46
C ILE A 119 11.22 6.93 -12.21
N LEU A 120 11.40 8.21 -11.88
CA LEU A 120 10.81 8.86 -10.72
C LEU A 120 9.34 9.26 -10.93
N ASP A 121 8.89 9.41 -12.18
CA ASP A 121 7.49 9.72 -12.55
C ASP A 121 6.48 8.59 -12.20
N GLY A 122 6.95 7.51 -11.58
CA GLY A 122 6.14 6.80 -10.59
C GLY A 122 5.26 5.68 -11.13
N LYS A 123 5.39 5.30 -12.40
CA LYS A 123 4.73 4.09 -12.93
C LYS A 123 5.67 3.28 -13.77
N ASN A 124 6.77 2.84 -13.17
CA ASN A 124 7.70 1.95 -13.83
C ASN A 124 7.77 0.60 -13.13
N ILE A 125 8.44 -0.33 -13.80
CA ILE A 125 8.67 -1.68 -13.31
C ILE A 125 9.51 -1.73 -12.02
N HIS A 126 10.19 -0.65 -11.64
CA HIS A 126 11.08 -0.59 -10.48
C HIS A 126 10.41 -0.04 -9.22
N THR A 127 9.37 0.78 -9.35
CA THR A 127 8.74 1.50 -8.22
C THR A 127 7.50 0.80 -7.67
N ASN A 128 7.03 -0.31 -8.27
CA ASN A 128 5.81 -1.00 -7.85
C ASN A 128 5.78 -1.39 -6.36
N TYR A 129 6.90 -1.79 -5.76
CA TYR A 129 6.96 -2.09 -4.32
C TYR A 129 6.82 -0.85 -3.43
N LEU A 130 7.04 0.35 -3.95
CA LEU A 130 6.80 1.62 -3.25
C LEU A 130 5.31 1.97 -3.19
N TYR A 131 4.52 1.48 -4.15
CA TYR A 131 3.06 1.67 -4.21
C TYR A 131 2.25 0.53 -3.58
N PHE A 132 2.81 -0.68 -3.54
CA PHE A 132 2.17 -1.86 -2.94
C PHE A 132 3.01 -2.42 -1.80
N ASN A 133 2.89 -1.79 -0.63
CA ASN A 133 3.57 -2.21 0.59
C ASN A 133 2.68 -2.01 1.84
N TYR A 134 3.23 -2.35 3.01
CA TYR A 134 2.57 -2.23 4.31
C TYR A 134 2.13 -0.80 4.64
N THR A 135 2.93 0.19 4.23
CA THR A 135 2.69 1.61 4.45
C THR A 135 1.44 2.02 3.67
N THR A 136 1.39 1.76 2.37
CA THR A 136 0.20 2.02 1.54
C THR A 136 -1.04 1.23 1.96
N PHE A 137 -0.88 -0.01 2.43
CA PHE A 137 -1.98 -0.81 2.97
C PHE A 137 -2.54 -0.22 4.28
N SER A 138 -1.68 0.32 5.15
CA SER A 138 -2.08 0.98 6.40
C SER A 138 -2.88 2.26 6.14
N ILE A 139 -2.51 3.02 5.10
CA ILE A 139 -3.30 4.16 4.62
C ILE A 139 -4.68 3.68 4.17
N PHE A 140 -4.74 2.63 3.34
CA PHE A 140 -5.99 2.09 2.84
C PHE A 140 -6.95 1.65 3.96
N VAL A 141 -6.46 0.88 4.94
CA VAL A 141 -7.26 0.47 6.11
C VAL A 141 -7.71 1.67 6.93
N SER A 142 -6.86 2.68 7.10
CA SER A 142 -7.18 3.90 7.84
C SER A 142 -8.28 4.72 7.15
N VAL A 143 -8.23 4.84 5.83
CA VAL A 143 -9.29 5.48 5.04
C VAL A 143 -10.60 4.69 5.16
N LEU A 144 -10.54 3.36 5.05
CA LEU A 144 -11.72 2.50 5.25
C LEU A 144 -12.33 2.68 6.63
N ASN A 145 -11.51 2.77 7.68
CA ASN A 145 -11.97 3.03 9.04
C ASN A 145 -12.72 4.36 9.12
N ILE A 146 -12.14 5.43 8.59
CA ILE A 146 -12.76 6.77 8.59
C ILE A 146 -14.10 6.72 7.87
N VAL A 147 -14.13 6.18 6.65
CA VAL A 147 -15.35 6.13 5.82
C VAL A 147 -16.43 5.25 6.46
N ALA A 148 -16.07 4.07 6.98
CA ALA A 148 -17.00 3.17 7.66
C ALA A 148 -17.58 3.79 8.93
N ILE A 149 -16.74 4.37 9.79
CA ILE A 149 -17.20 4.98 11.04
C ILE A 149 -18.03 6.24 10.77
N ALA A 150 -17.58 7.14 9.88
CA ALA A 150 -18.34 8.32 9.48
C ALA A 150 -19.71 7.93 8.91
N SER A 151 -19.76 6.92 8.03
CA SER A 151 -21.04 6.41 7.51
C SER A 151 -21.94 5.83 8.62
N SER A 152 -21.37 5.21 9.65
CA SER A 152 -22.11 4.65 10.78
C SER A 152 -22.67 5.73 11.73
N LEU A 153 -22.06 6.92 11.75
CA LEU A 153 -22.51 8.07 12.54
C LEU A 153 -23.58 8.86 11.79
N LEU A 154 -23.39 9.07 10.49
CA LEU A 154 -24.33 9.79 9.62
C LEU A 154 -25.58 8.96 9.28
N TRP A 155 -25.40 7.67 8.99
CA TRP A 155 -26.46 6.72 8.67
C TRP A 155 -26.32 5.46 9.52
N PRO A 156 -26.82 5.49 10.77
CA PRO A 156 -26.78 4.34 11.66
C PRO A 156 -27.36 3.09 10.97
N PRO A 157 -26.67 1.94 11.03
CA PRO A 157 -27.24 0.70 10.52
C PRO A 157 -28.54 0.39 11.28
N LYS A 158 -29.59 0.00 10.54
CA LYS A 158 -30.84 -0.49 11.10
C LYS A 158 -30.62 -1.81 11.85
#